data_AF-A0A2M8NFE2-F1
#
_entry.id   AF-A0A2M8NFE2-F1
#
_cell.length_a   1.000
_cell.length_b   1.000
_cell.length_c   1.000
_cell.angle_alpha   90.00
_cell.angle_beta   90.00
_cell.angle_gamma   90.00
#
_symmetry.space_group_name_H-M   'P 1'
#
loop_
_entity.id
_entity.type
_entity.pdbx_description
1 polymer ?
#
loop_
_entity_poly.entity_id
_entity_poly.type
_entity_poly.pdbx_seq_one_letter_code
_entity_poly.pdbx_strand_id
1 'polypeptide(L)' 'MPYLSPNDRSLIERAYRKAEHWHDGQLRKSGEPYFTHCVAVARILAEMHMDA' A
#
# COMPACT_ATOMS: atom_id res chain seq x y z
N MET A 1 -8.40 -11.38 3.84
CA MET A 1 -8.67 -11.30 2.39
C MET A 1 -8.83 -12.69 1.77
N PRO A 2 -9.92 -13.42 2.07
CA PRO A 2 -10.19 -14.71 1.44
C PRO A 2 -10.73 -14.59 0.00
N TYR A 3 -10.89 -13.37 -0.54
CA TYR A 3 -11.53 -13.10 -1.83
C TYR A 3 -10.59 -12.58 -2.94
N LEU A 4 -9.29 -12.40 -2.68
CA LEU A 4 -8.36 -11.96 -3.71
C LEU A 4 -7.93 -13.13 -4.59
N SER A 5 -7.97 -12.94 -5.91
CA SER A 5 -7.33 -13.89 -6.81
C SER A 5 -5.80 -13.87 -6.61
N PRO A 6 -5.09 -14.94 -6.98
CA PRO A 6 -3.62 -14.93 -6.95
C PRO A 6 -3.01 -13.78 -7.77
N ASN A 7 -3.67 -13.37 -8.86
CA ASN A 7 -3.24 -12.23 -9.67
C ASN A 7 -3.36 -10.91 -8.93
N ASP A 8 -4.49 -10.68 -8.26
CA ASP A 8 -4.74 -9.45 -7.50
C ASP A 8 -3.73 -9.32 -6.35
N ARG A 9 -3.44 -10.45 -5.69
CA ARG A 9 -2.41 -10.49 -4.64
C ARG A 9 -1.02 -10.11 -5.18
N SER A 10 -0.66 -10.64 -6.35
CA SER A 10 0.61 -10.33 -7.01
C SER A 10 0.68 -8.87 -7.46
N LEU A 11 -0.44 -8.31 -7.94
CA LEU A 11 -0.55 -6.90 -8.31
C LEU A 11 -0.33 -5.99 -7.09
N ILE A 12 -1.02 -6.26 -5.99
CA ILE A 12 -0.89 -5.50 -4.73
C ILE A 12 0.54 -5.58 -4.20
N GLU A 13 1.18 -6.76 -4.22
CA GLU A 13 2.56 -6.92 -3.75
C GLU A 13 3.54 -6.09 -4.60
N ARG A 14 3.37 -6.11 -5.93
CA ARG A 14 4.19 -5.28 -6.83
C ARG A 14 3.96 -3.79 -6.59
N ALA A 15 2.71 -3.38 -6.39
CA ALA A 15 2.37 -1.98 -6.09
C ALA A 15 3.00 -1.54 -4.76
N TYR A 16 2.95 -2.39 -3.73
CA TYR A 16 3.58 -2.15 -2.43
C TYR A 16 5.09 -1.92 -2.58
N ARG A 17 5.81 -2.88 -3.19
CA ARG A 17 7.27 -2.78 -3.37
C ARG A 17 7.67 -1.57 -4.19
N LYS A 18 6.88 -1.23 -5.22
CA LYS A 18 7.10 -0.04 -6.02
C LYS A 18 6.92 1.22 -5.17
N ALA A 19 5.81 1.35 -4.46
CA ALA A 19 5.56 2.51 -3.61
C ALA A 19 6.63 2.65 -2.50
N GLU A 20 7.05 1.55 -1.89
CA GLU A 20 8.14 1.53 -0.90
C GLU A 20 9.44 2.09 -1.49
N HIS A 21 9.85 1.58 -2.66
CA HIS A 21 11.07 2.03 -3.33
C HIS A 21 11.02 3.51 -3.72
N TRP A 22 9.89 3.97 -4.28
CA TRP A 22 9.77 5.36 -4.73
C TRP A 22 9.65 6.36 -3.57
N HIS A 23 9.12 5.93 -2.43
CA HIS A 23 8.99 6.75 -1.23
C HIS A 23 10.14 6.55 -0.22
N ASP A 24 11.19 5.82 -0.58
CA ASP A 24 12.37 5.68 0.27
C ASP A 24 13.01 7.05 0.54
N GLY A 25 13.39 7.28 1.80
CA GLY A 25 13.93 8.55 2.29
C GLY A 25 12.94 9.74 2.31
N GLN A 26 11.72 9.59 1.77
CA GLN A 26 10.72 10.66 1.81
C GLN A 26 10.05 10.74 3.18
N LEU A 27 9.91 11.96 3.70
CA LEU A 27 9.29 12.21 5.00
C LEU A 27 8.01 13.03 4.86
N ARG A 28 7.05 12.78 5.76
CA ARG A 28 5.89 13.65 5.97
C ARG A 28 6.32 14.90 6.74
N LYS A 29 5.42 15.90 6.80
CA LYS A 29 5.60 17.06 7.68
C LYS A 29 5.77 16.69 9.16
N SER A 30 5.25 15.54 9.59
CA SER A 30 5.42 14.99 10.94
C SER A 30 6.83 14.44 11.20
N GLY A 31 7.65 14.24 10.16
CA GLY A 31 8.95 13.56 10.26
C GLY A 31 8.88 12.03 10.09
N GLU A 32 7.68 11.46 9.97
CA GLU A 32 7.51 10.02 9.72
C GLU A 32 7.80 9.67 8.25
N PRO A 33 8.25 8.43 7.96
CA PRO A 33 8.40 7.95 6.59
C PRO A 33 7.09 8.06 5.81
N TYR A 34 7.15 8.67 4.62
CA TYR A 34 5.96 8.95 3.80
C TYR A 34 5.20 7.68 3.42
N PHE A 35 5.92 6.59 3.17
CA PHE A 35 5.35 5.30 2.79
C PHE A 35 4.31 4.77 3.80
N THR A 36 4.46 5.09 5.09
CA THR A 36 3.50 4.69 6.14
C THR A 36 2.08 5.22 5.86
N HIS A 37 1.97 6.41 5.27
CA HIS A 37 0.69 6.99 4.88
C HIS A 37 0.05 6.21 3.72
N CYS A 38 0.83 5.83 2.70
CA CYS A 38 0.34 5.03 1.58
C CYS A 38 -0.22 3.68 2.06
N VAL A 39 0.49 3.01 2.97
CA VAL A 39 0.04 1.74 3.57
C VAL A 39 -1.23 1.93 4.40
N ALA A 40 -1.34 3.02 5.15
CA ALA A 40 -2.54 3.32 5.93
C ALA A 40 -3.78 3.51 5.04
N VAL A 41 -3.65 4.23 3.92
CA VAL A 41 -4.74 4.40 2.94
C VAL A 41 -5.11 3.06 2.30
N ALA A 42 -4.12 2.26 1.86
CA ALA A 42 -4.37 0.95 1.28
C ALA A 42 -5.10 0.01 2.25
N ARG A 43 -4.77 0.07 3.56
CA ARG A 43 -5.47 -0.70 4.60
C ARG A 43 -6.95 -0.29 4.72
N ILE A 44 -7.24 1.02 4.72
CA ILE A 44 -8.62 1.53 4.79
C ILE A 44 -9.42 1.03 3.57
N LEU A 45 -8.87 1.10 2.37
CA LEU A 45 -9.52 0.61 1.15
C LEU A 45 -9.77 -0.90 1.21
N ALA A 46 -8.82 -1.67 1.74
CA ALA A 46 -8.97 -3.10 1.96
C ALA A 46 -10.07 -3.43 2.98
N GLU A 47 -10.19 -2.66 4.07
CA GLU A 47 -11.28 -2.79 5.07
C GLU A 47 -12.64 -2.45 4.45
N MET A 48 -12.68 -1.49 3.53
CA MET A 48 -13.87 -1.15 2.74
C MET A 48 -14.21 -2.18 1.65
N HIS A 49 -13.40 -3.23 1.48
CA HIS A 49 -13.55 -4.24 0.42
C HIS A 49 -13.53 -3.62 -0.99
N MET A 50 -12.70 -2.59 -1.20
CA MET A 50 -12.45 -2.04 -2.52
C MET A 50 -11.65 -3.01 -3.38
N ASP A 51 -11.65 -2.76 -4.69
CA ASP A 51 -10.96 -3.54 -5.69
C ASP A 51 -9.43 -3.45 -5.58
N ALA A 52 -8.76 -4.35 -6.31
CA ALA A 52 -7.31 -4.54 -6.31
C ALA A 52 -6.65 -3.97 -7.58
#